data_AF-A0A2E8HB30-F1
#
_entry.id   AF-A0A2E8HB30-F1
#
_cell.length_a   1.000
_cell.length_b   1.000
_cell.length_c   1.000
_cell.angle_alpha   90.00
_cell.angle_beta   90.00
_cell.angle_gamma   90.00
#
_symmetry.space_group_name_H-M   'P 1'
#
loop_
_entity.id
_entity.type
_entity.pdbx_description
1 polymer ?
#
loop_
_entity_poly.entity_id
_entity_poly.type
_entity_poly.pdbx_seq_one_letter_code
_entity_poly.pdbx_strand_id
1 'polypeptide(L)'
;MPNLLFFEGLSSQQFLPSVFVDIGSVIHQKLGALEAHASQVQNTNIQSMTIVDIAQSAAHFRGIQGRVTYAEGFVPLRHFIL
;
A
#
# COMPACT_ATOMS: atom_id res chain seq x y z
N MET A 1 -24.58 -1.42 -8.23
CA MET A 1 -23.30 -1.82 -8.85
C MET A 1 -22.19 -1.64 -7.81
N PRO A 2 -21.41 -2.68 -7.46
CA PRO A 2 -20.34 -2.57 -6.45
C PRO A 2 -19.15 -1.75 -6.96
N ASN A 3 -18.47 -1.03 -6.06
CA ASN A 3 -17.25 -0.27 -6.40
C ASN A 3 -16.09 -1.22 -6.70
N LEU A 4 -15.27 -0.88 -7.71
CA LEU A 4 -14.07 -1.63 -8.07
C LEU A 4 -12.85 -0.73 -7.90
N LEU A 5 -11.90 -1.17 -7.08
CA LEU A 5 -10.67 -0.48 -6.74
C LEU A 5 -9.47 -1.37 -7.07
N PHE A 6 -8.44 -0.79 -7.67
CA PHE A 6 -7.12 -1.40 -7.83
C PHE A 6 -6.21 -0.99 -6.68
N PHE A 7 -5.42 -1.91 -6.16
CA PHE A 7 -4.47 -1.68 -5.07
C PHE A 7 -3.02 -1.68 -5.58
N GLU A 8 -2.13 -1.07 -4.81
CA GLU A 8 -0.70 -1.02 -5.10
C GLU A 8 0.04 -2.26 -4.58
N GLY A 9 0.89 -2.86 -5.41
CA GLY A 9 1.77 -3.96 -5.04
C GLY A 9 3.23 -3.68 -5.42
N LEU A 10 4.14 -4.58 -5.01
CA LEU A 10 5.58 -4.44 -5.24
C LEU A 10 5.96 -4.21 -6.72
N SER A 11 5.26 -4.89 -7.64
CA SER A 11 5.54 -4.83 -9.07
C SER A 11 4.73 -3.76 -9.81
N SER A 12 3.91 -2.97 -9.10
CA SER A 12 3.12 -1.91 -9.71
C SER A 12 4.03 -0.86 -10.34
N GLN A 13 3.77 -0.53 -11.60
CA GLN A 13 4.47 0.54 -12.33
C GLN A 13 3.47 1.65 -12.63
N GLN A 14 3.91 2.91 -12.52
CA GLN A 14 3.08 4.09 -12.82
C GLN A 14 1.72 4.10 -12.08
N PHE A 15 1.71 3.64 -10.82
CA PHE A 15 0.50 3.57 -10.01
C PHE A 15 0.17 4.94 -9.40
N LEU A 16 -0.91 5.56 -9.91
CA LEU A 16 -1.36 6.92 -9.56
C LEU A 16 -2.71 6.87 -8.82
N PRO A 17 -2.73 6.57 -7.51
CA PRO A 17 -3.95 6.50 -6.73
C PRO A 17 -4.59 7.87 -6.55
N SER A 18 -5.92 7.87 -6.45
CA SER A 18 -6.72 9.07 -6.16
C SER A 18 -7.63 8.89 -4.94
N VAL A 19 -7.66 7.70 -4.37
CA VAL A 19 -8.34 7.38 -3.11
C VAL A 19 -7.28 6.96 -2.10
N PHE A 20 -7.30 7.57 -0.92
CA PHE A 20 -6.39 7.25 0.18
C PHE A 20 -7.19 6.81 1.40
N VAL A 21 -6.84 5.67 1.97
CA VAL A 21 -7.50 5.12 3.16
C VAL A 21 -6.49 5.15 4.30
N ASP A 22 -6.84 5.81 5.41
CA ASP A 22 -6.04 5.78 6.64
C ASP A 22 -6.01 4.35 7.20
N ILE A 23 -4.80 3.82 7.37
CA ILE A 23 -4.57 2.48 7.90
C ILE A 23 -3.80 2.50 9.22
N GLY A 24 -3.71 3.65 9.90
CA GLY A 24 -2.94 3.80 11.13
C GLY A 24 -3.35 2.83 12.25
N SER A 25 -4.63 2.49 12.35
CA SER A 25 -5.13 1.53 13.35
C SER A 25 -4.77 0.08 13.04
N VAL A 26 -4.36 -0.25 11.81
CA VAL A 26 -4.13 -1.62 11.33
C VAL A 26 -2.74 -1.83 10.71
N ILE A 27 -1.88 -0.81 10.69
CA ILE A 27 -0.56 -0.88 10.06
C ILE A 27 0.29 -2.04 10.60
N HIS A 28 0.32 -2.26 11.92
CA HIS A 28 1.10 -3.35 12.50
C HIS A 28 0.55 -4.74 12.15
N GLN A 29 -0.78 -4.87 11.97
CA GLN A 29 -1.39 -6.12 11.52
C GLN A 29 -0.99 -6.42 10.07
N LYS A 30 -0.98 -5.39 9.21
CA LYS A 30 -0.48 -5.50 7.83
C LYS A 30 0.98 -5.91 7.78
N LEU A 31 1.86 -5.26 8.55
CA LEU A 31 3.29 -5.58 8.56
C LEU A 31 3.53 -7.02 9.08
N GLY A 32 2.84 -7.42 10.16
CA GLY A 32 2.91 -8.80 10.65
C GLY A 32 2.38 -9.84 9.65
N ALA A 33 1.34 -9.50 8.87
CA ALA A 33 0.87 -10.36 7.79
C ALA A 33 1.94 -10.55 6.70
N LEU A 34 2.68 -9.51 6.34
CA LEU A 34 3.79 -9.61 5.40
C LEU A 34 4.95 -10.45 5.96
N GLU A 35 5.30 -10.27 7.23
CA GLU A 35 6.34 -11.05 7.91
C GLU A 35 5.99 -12.55 7.98
N ALA A 36 4.71 -12.90 8.11
CA ALA A 36 4.26 -14.29 8.11
C ALA A 36 4.60 -15.03 6.80
N HIS A 37 4.78 -14.31 5.68
CA HIS A 37 5.27 -14.87 4.43
C HIS A 37 6.81 -14.94 4.40
N ALA A 38 7.41 -15.62 5.37
CA ALA A 38 8.86 -15.62 5.61
C ALA A 38 9.72 -15.90 4.36
N SER A 39 9.29 -16.80 3.47
CA SER A 39 10.00 -17.10 2.22
C SER A 39 10.01 -15.96 1.20
N GLN A 40 9.12 -14.98 1.34
CA GLN A 40 8.95 -13.84 0.44
C GLN A 40 9.49 -12.52 1.02
N VAL A 41 9.77 -12.45 2.33
CA VAL A 41 10.17 -11.20 3.00
C VAL A 41 11.37 -10.52 2.32
N GLN A 42 12.36 -11.31 1.91
CA GLN A 42 13.59 -10.83 1.25
C GLN A 42 13.51 -10.91 -0.29
N ASN A 43 12.44 -11.48 -0.85
CA ASN A 43 12.32 -11.76 -2.28
C ASN A 43 11.77 -10.56 -3.07
N THR A 44 12.36 -9.38 -2.85
CA THR A 44 11.87 -8.11 -3.42
C THR A 44 12.55 -7.72 -4.72
N ASN A 45 13.70 -8.34 -5.04
CA ASN A 45 14.63 -7.91 -6.09
C ASN A 45 15.13 -6.45 -5.92
N ILE A 46 15.07 -5.90 -4.71
CA ILE A 46 15.57 -4.57 -4.37
C ILE A 46 16.62 -4.74 -3.27
N GLN A 47 17.83 -4.22 -3.52
CA GLN A 47 18.95 -4.40 -2.61
C GLN A 47 18.66 -3.76 -1.24
N SER A 48 18.87 -4.53 -0.18
CA SER A 48 18.74 -4.11 1.22
C SER A 48 17.35 -3.58 1.60
N MET A 49 16.28 -4.02 0.90
CA MET A 49 14.91 -3.67 1.25
C MET A 49 14.03 -4.91 1.31
N THR A 50 13.43 -5.16 2.47
CA THR A 50 12.40 -6.19 2.64
C THR A 50 11.04 -5.70 2.14
N ILE A 51 10.11 -6.62 1.93
CA ILE A 51 8.72 -6.24 1.60
C ILE A 51 8.07 -5.42 2.72
N VAL A 52 8.51 -5.61 3.97
CA VAL A 52 8.03 -4.88 5.14
C VAL A 52 8.51 -3.43 5.09
N ASP A 53 9.80 -3.22 4.81
CA ASP A 53 10.38 -1.86 4.64
C ASP A 53 9.69 -1.10 3.51
N ILE A 54 9.47 -1.79 2.38
CA ILE A 54 8.81 -1.22 1.20
C ILE A 54 7.35 -0.88 1.53
N ALA A 55 6.61 -1.79 2.15
CA ALA A 55 5.20 -1.56 2.48
C ALA A 55 5.02 -0.44 3.50
N GLN A 56 5.91 -0.31 4.49
CA GLN A 56 5.88 0.79 5.46
C GLN A 56 6.23 2.13 4.80
N SER A 57 7.24 2.15 3.93
CA SER A 57 7.64 3.35 3.18
C SER A 57 6.51 3.81 2.25
N ALA A 58 5.87 2.87 1.54
CA ALA A 58 4.70 3.15 0.71
C ALA A 58 3.54 3.70 1.57
N ALA A 59 3.27 3.10 2.73
CA ALA A 59 2.22 3.56 3.62
C ALA A 59 2.45 5.01 4.09
N HIS A 60 3.69 5.38 4.41
CA HIS A 60 4.04 6.76 4.72
C HIS A 60 3.89 7.69 3.51
N PHE A 61 4.38 7.29 2.35
CA PHE A 61 4.29 8.12 1.14
C PHE A 61 2.83 8.41 0.75
N ARG A 62 1.98 7.38 0.77
CA ARG A 62 0.54 7.54 0.55
C ARG A 62 -0.12 8.32 1.68
N GLY A 63 0.33 8.15 2.92
CA GLY A 63 -0.09 8.94 4.07
C GLY A 63 0.10 10.45 3.84
N ILE A 64 1.27 10.86 3.35
CA ILE A 64 1.55 12.27 3.00
C ILE A 64 0.54 12.78 1.95
N GLN A 65 0.24 11.99 0.92
CA GLN A 65 -0.74 12.35 -0.10
C GLN A 65 -2.17 12.45 0.44
N GLY A 66 -2.54 11.56 1.38
CA GLY A 66 -3.84 11.52 2.06
C GLY A 66 -3.96 12.39 3.32
N ARG A 67 -2.90 13.11 3.71
CA ARG A 67 -2.79 13.90 4.95
C ARG A 67 -3.01 13.11 6.25
N VAL A 68 -2.50 11.88 6.31
CA VAL A 68 -2.47 11.01 7.50
C VAL A 68 -1.10 10.33 7.64
N THR A 69 -0.77 9.72 8.77
CA THR A 69 0.57 9.12 8.97
C THR A 69 0.82 7.89 8.10
N TYR A 70 -0.20 7.03 7.95
CA TYR A 70 -0.15 5.80 7.16
C TYR A 70 -1.40 5.71 6.31
N ALA A 71 -1.26 5.54 5.00
CA ALA A 71 -2.40 5.27 4.13
C ALA A 71 -2.09 4.18 3.10
N GLU A 72 -3.15 3.57 2.56
CA GLU A 72 -3.07 2.84 1.29
C GLU A 72 -3.73 3.65 0.18
N GLY A 73 -3.09 3.64 -1.00
CA GLY A 73 -3.61 4.29 -2.20
C GLY A 73 -4.37 3.29 -3.07
N PHE A 74 -5.52 3.72 -3.59
CA PHE A 74 -6.32 2.95 -4.53
C PHE A 74 -6.65 3.76 -5.79
N VAL A 75 -6.71 3.06 -6.93
CA VAL A 75 -7.21 3.62 -8.20
C VAL A 75 -8.62 3.07 -8.41
N PRO A 76 -9.66 3.92 -8.50
CA PRO A 76 -10.99 3.44 -8.82
C PRO A 76 -11.11 3.18 -10.33
N LEU A 77 -11.79 2.09 -10.72
CA LEU A 77 -12.11 1.84 -12.15
C LEU A 77 -12.92 2.96 -12.77
N ARG A 78 -13.76 3.60 -11.95
CA ARG A 78 -14.58 4.74 -12.31
C ARG A 78 -14.47 5.76 -11.20
N HIS A 79 -14.03 6.95 -11.57
CA HIS A 79 -13.84 8.03 -10.62
C HIS A 79 -15.21 8.63 -10.28
N PHE A 80 -15.78 8.24 -9.14
CA PHE A 80 -16.98 8.89 -8.62
C PHE A 80 -16.55 10.02 -7.71
N ILE A 81 -16.58 11.24 -8.25
CA ILE A 81 -16.76 12.43 -7.43
C ILE A 81 -18.27 12.52 -7.24
N LEU A 82 -18.76 12.17 -6.06
CA LEU A 82 -20.09 12.59 -5.61
C LEU A 82 -19.94 13.94 -4.91
#